data_AF-X1RMW8-F1
#
_entry.id   AF-X1RMW8-F1
#
_cell.length_a   1.000
_cell.length_b   1.000
_cell.length_c   1.000
_cell.angle_alpha   90.00
_cell.angle_beta   90.00
_cell.angle_gamma   90.00
#
_symmetry.space_group_name_H-M   'P 1'
#
loop_
_entity.id
_entity.type
_entity.pdbx_description
1 polymer ?
#
loop_
_entity_poly.entity_id
_entity_poly.type
_entity_poly.pdbx_seq_one_letter_code
_entity_poly.pdbx_strand_id
1 'polypeptide(L)'
;MVRNIEDYQKVGEDIFHKLHLATYPVAIKYLKDINTEIPDGYRRPIDSGKKMSICQAFTQARRFGEKLCITAADNFCTPATVGHGWVNISKEEFIESQVRQGWHKDVQSETRRAERIYDKNFKNAMALGYRGLVCSPLTETAIVPDTILIYANGTQLTYIIHALTFEHKKKYVINSSFEGFGESCGKGGFIPFILNKTQIVLPGAGDRSFAGIQDHELAIGMPANYVFYLHDNLFKSGKSQGLKFPLRQLIPLELSE
;
A
#
# COMPACT_ATOMS: atom_id res chain seq x y z
N MET A 1 -20.60 -12.82 -5.06
CA MET A 1 -20.10 -12.79 -6.46
C MET A 1 -18.59 -12.74 -6.42
N VAL A 2 -17.94 -13.64 -7.13
CA VAL A 2 -16.50 -13.53 -7.41
C VAL A 2 -16.34 -12.41 -8.44
N ARG A 3 -15.49 -11.42 -8.16
CA ARG A 3 -15.22 -10.28 -9.06
C ARG A 3 -14.14 -10.69 -10.04
N ASN A 4 -14.32 -10.37 -11.33
CA ASN A 4 -13.32 -10.64 -12.35
C ASN A 4 -12.33 -9.46 -12.48
N ILE A 5 -11.35 -9.58 -13.36
CA ILE A 5 -10.30 -8.56 -13.54
C ILE A 5 -10.90 -7.26 -14.08
N GLU A 6 -11.86 -7.36 -15.00
CA GLU A 6 -12.53 -6.22 -15.64
C GLU A 6 -13.31 -5.38 -14.63
N ASP A 7 -13.92 -6.01 -13.62
CA ASP A 7 -14.56 -5.31 -12.50
C ASP A 7 -13.56 -4.41 -11.75
N TYR A 8 -12.35 -4.91 -11.51
CA TYR A 8 -11.27 -4.19 -10.83
C TYR A 8 -10.69 -3.05 -11.68
N GLN A 9 -10.51 -3.28 -12.98
CA GLN A 9 -10.04 -2.25 -13.91
C GLN A 9 -11.05 -1.10 -13.97
N LYS A 10 -12.33 -1.42 -14.16
CA LYS A 10 -13.42 -0.43 -14.25
C LYS A 10 -13.56 0.39 -12.97
N VAL A 11 -13.57 -0.25 -11.80
CA VAL A 11 -13.68 0.48 -10.52
C VAL A 11 -12.43 1.33 -10.25
N GLY A 12 -11.25 0.86 -10.71
CA GLY A 12 -10.01 1.62 -10.63
C GLY A 12 -10.06 2.91 -11.47
N GLU A 13 -10.58 2.82 -12.68
CA GLU A 13 -10.80 3.96 -13.58
C GLU A 13 -11.84 4.94 -12.98
N ASP A 14 -12.97 4.43 -12.51
CA ASP A 14 -14.01 5.23 -11.87
C ASP A 14 -13.47 5.99 -10.65
N ILE A 15 -12.71 5.33 -9.78
CA ILE A 15 -12.13 5.97 -8.58
C ILE A 15 -11.07 7.01 -8.97
N PHE A 16 -10.21 6.70 -9.93
CA PHE A 16 -9.19 7.61 -10.45
C PHE A 16 -9.84 8.93 -10.92
N HIS A 17 -10.89 8.83 -11.73
CA HIS A 17 -11.62 9.99 -12.21
C HIS A 17 -12.46 10.67 -11.13
N LYS A 18 -13.21 9.95 -10.30
CA LYS A 18 -14.07 10.54 -9.26
C LYS A 18 -13.30 11.32 -8.21
N LEU A 19 -12.11 10.84 -7.83
CA LEU A 19 -11.26 11.50 -6.84
C LEU A 19 -10.25 12.46 -7.46
N HIS A 20 -10.21 12.59 -8.79
CA HIS A 20 -9.21 13.41 -9.50
C HIS A 20 -7.79 13.06 -9.02
N LEU A 21 -7.48 11.76 -8.94
CA LEU A 21 -6.18 11.31 -8.41
C LEU A 21 -5.05 11.76 -9.34
N ALA A 22 -3.92 12.14 -8.77
CA ALA A 22 -2.74 12.55 -9.55
C ALA A 22 -2.03 11.37 -10.24
N THR A 23 -2.28 10.14 -9.78
CA THR A 23 -1.63 8.91 -10.25
C THR A 23 -2.59 7.73 -10.16
N TYR A 24 -2.38 6.69 -10.95
CA TYR A 24 -3.23 5.51 -10.96
C TYR A 24 -3.24 4.79 -9.60
N PRO A 25 -4.39 4.25 -9.16
CA PRO A 25 -4.42 3.21 -8.13
C PRO A 25 -3.51 2.05 -8.54
N VAL A 26 -2.74 1.49 -7.60
CA VAL A 26 -1.82 0.38 -7.86
C VAL A 26 -2.51 -0.93 -7.51
N ALA A 27 -2.54 -1.86 -8.47
CA ALA A 27 -2.86 -3.26 -8.23
C ALA A 27 -1.60 -4.00 -7.77
N ILE A 28 -1.71 -4.79 -6.70
CA ILE A 28 -0.59 -5.59 -6.15
C ILE A 28 -1.06 -7.03 -5.98
N LYS A 29 -0.29 -7.97 -6.53
CA LYS A 29 -0.53 -9.41 -6.40
C LYS A 29 0.73 -10.10 -5.89
N TYR A 30 0.59 -10.95 -4.87
CA TYR A 30 1.68 -11.79 -4.39
C TYR A 30 1.70 -13.14 -5.11
N LEU A 31 2.87 -13.57 -5.54
CA LEU A 31 3.08 -14.77 -6.35
C LEU A 31 3.71 -15.89 -5.52
N LYS A 32 3.25 -17.12 -5.68
CA LYS A 32 3.87 -18.34 -5.16
C LYS A 32 4.87 -18.94 -6.14
N ASP A 33 4.58 -18.88 -7.44
CA ASP A 33 5.48 -19.37 -8.50
C ASP A 33 5.76 -18.28 -9.54
N ILE A 34 6.98 -17.74 -9.49
CA ILE A 34 7.42 -16.67 -10.39
C ILE A 34 7.63 -17.14 -11.84
N ASN A 35 7.70 -18.45 -12.10
CA ASN A 35 7.91 -18.95 -13.46
C ASN A 35 6.60 -19.09 -14.23
N THR A 36 5.47 -19.20 -13.53
CA THR A 36 4.16 -19.46 -14.15
C THR A 36 3.13 -18.38 -13.89
N GLU A 37 3.27 -17.58 -12.81
CA GLU A 37 2.25 -16.62 -12.41
C GLU A 37 2.56 -15.17 -12.83
N ILE A 38 3.74 -14.88 -13.40
CA ILE A 38 4.05 -13.55 -13.94
C ILE A 38 3.26 -13.37 -15.25
N PRO A 39 2.33 -12.39 -15.35
CA PRO A 39 1.59 -12.18 -16.58
C PRO A 39 2.46 -11.60 -17.69
N ASP A 40 2.04 -11.81 -18.95
CA ASP A 40 2.71 -11.23 -20.11
C ASP A 40 2.82 -9.69 -20.00
N GLY A 41 3.96 -9.17 -20.43
CA GLY A 41 4.27 -7.74 -20.38
C GLY A 41 4.73 -7.21 -19.01
N TYR A 42 4.72 -8.03 -17.95
CA TYR A 42 5.36 -7.67 -16.69
C TYR A 42 6.85 -7.95 -16.76
N ARG A 43 7.67 -6.95 -16.48
CA ARG A 43 9.13 -7.06 -16.54
C ARG A 43 9.75 -7.13 -15.15
N ARG A 44 10.85 -7.87 -15.02
CA ARG A 44 11.68 -7.83 -13.82
C ARG A 44 12.84 -6.86 -14.01
N PRO A 45 13.15 -6.00 -13.03
CA PRO A 45 14.31 -5.11 -13.10
C PRO A 45 15.62 -5.86 -13.40
N ILE A 46 15.81 -7.05 -12.82
CA ILE A 46 17.06 -7.81 -12.94
C ILE A 46 17.35 -8.26 -14.38
N ASP A 47 16.33 -8.46 -15.21
CA ASP A 47 16.47 -8.86 -16.62
C ASP A 47 17.19 -7.78 -17.45
N SER A 48 17.21 -6.54 -16.94
CA SER A 48 17.94 -5.41 -17.52
C SER A 48 19.21 -5.03 -16.74
N GLY A 49 19.68 -5.91 -15.84
CA GLY A 49 20.84 -5.67 -14.98
C GLY A 49 20.60 -4.62 -13.89
N LYS A 50 19.34 -4.27 -13.59
CA LYS A 50 18.95 -3.27 -12.61
C LYS A 50 18.35 -3.91 -11.36
N LYS A 51 18.31 -3.15 -10.27
CA LYS A 51 17.57 -3.49 -9.05
C LYS A 51 16.60 -2.38 -8.70
N MET A 52 15.52 -2.73 -8.02
CA MET A 52 14.46 -1.77 -7.66
C MET A 52 13.83 -2.16 -6.32
N SER A 53 13.63 -1.18 -5.44
CA SER A 53 12.85 -1.40 -4.23
C SER A 53 11.36 -1.55 -4.56
N ILE A 54 10.60 -2.25 -3.71
CA ILE A 54 9.14 -2.39 -3.89
C ILE A 54 8.45 -1.01 -3.97
N CYS A 55 8.84 -0.04 -3.13
CA CYS A 55 8.25 1.30 -3.15
C CYS A 55 8.51 2.03 -4.48
N GLN A 56 9.70 1.87 -5.07
CA GLN A 56 9.99 2.40 -6.40
C GLN A 56 9.14 1.72 -7.46
N ALA A 57 8.93 0.40 -7.38
CA ALA A 57 8.06 -0.31 -8.32
C ALA A 57 6.62 0.22 -8.26
N PHE A 58 6.10 0.49 -7.06
CA PHE A 58 4.78 1.12 -6.90
C PHE A 58 4.73 2.52 -7.50
N THR A 59 5.78 3.34 -7.32
CA THR A 59 5.91 4.65 -7.98
C THR A 59 5.91 4.50 -9.50
N GLN A 60 6.65 3.54 -10.04
CA GLN A 60 6.73 3.31 -11.49
C GLN A 60 5.36 2.91 -12.06
N ALA A 61 4.65 2.00 -11.39
CA ALA A 61 3.31 1.59 -11.78
C ALA A 61 2.33 2.78 -11.78
N ARG A 62 2.22 3.52 -10.67
CA ARG A 62 1.22 4.59 -10.53
C ARG A 62 1.47 5.82 -11.41
N ARG A 63 2.74 6.17 -11.66
CA ARG A 63 3.12 7.41 -12.38
C ARG A 63 3.35 7.18 -13.87
N PHE A 64 3.92 6.04 -14.24
CA PHE A 64 4.43 5.80 -15.59
C PHE A 64 3.77 4.61 -16.28
N GLY A 65 2.79 3.96 -15.63
CA GLY A 65 2.06 2.85 -16.25
C GLY A 65 2.82 1.52 -16.26
N GLU A 66 3.96 1.45 -15.58
CA GLU A 66 4.86 0.29 -15.64
C GLU A 66 4.25 -0.96 -14.99
N LYS A 67 4.50 -2.12 -15.59
CA LYS A 67 4.06 -3.43 -15.12
C LYS A 67 5.29 -4.21 -14.69
N LEU A 68 5.45 -4.39 -13.38
CA LEU A 68 6.70 -4.86 -12.78
C LEU A 68 6.49 -6.09 -11.93
N CYS A 69 7.45 -7.01 -11.98
CA CYS A 69 7.59 -8.08 -11.01
C CYS A 69 8.84 -7.83 -10.14
N ILE A 70 8.68 -7.94 -8.82
CA ILE A 70 9.76 -7.79 -7.84
C ILE A 70 9.88 -9.08 -7.03
N THR A 71 11.07 -9.66 -7.05
CA THR A 71 11.47 -10.82 -6.24
C THR A 71 12.65 -10.47 -5.33
N ALA A 72 13.13 -11.46 -4.56
CA ALA A 72 14.37 -11.34 -3.78
C ALA A 72 15.57 -10.86 -4.61
N ALA A 73 15.69 -11.30 -5.87
CA ALA A 73 16.81 -10.95 -6.75
C ALA A 73 16.73 -9.49 -7.24
N ASP A 74 15.52 -8.94 -7.33
CA ASP A 74 15.25 -7.61 -7.86
C ASP A 74 15.38 -6.52 -6.78
N ASN A 75 14.98 -6.84 -5.54
CA ASN A 75 14.91 -5.87 -4.46
C ASN A 75 16.27 -5.62 -3.79
N PHE A 76 16.67 -4.35 -3.72
CA PHE A 76 17.85 -3.92 -2.96
C PHE A 76 17.53 -3.38 -1.56
N CYS A 77 16.25 -3.12 -1.25
CA CYS A 77 15.84 -2.47 -0.01
C CYS A 77 15.86 -3.48 1.16
N THR A 78 16.86 -3.37 2.05
CA THR A 78 17.05 -4.28 3.19
C THR A 78 15.79 -4.44 4.04
N PRO A 79 15.08 -3.37 4.46
CA PRO A 79 13.87 -3.53 5.27
C PRO A 79 12.77 -4.35 4.58
N ALA A 80 12.57 -4.13 3.27
CA ALA A 80 11.60 -4.88 2.49
C ALA A 80 12.01 -6.35 2.35
N THR A 81 13.30 -6.62 2.16
CA THR A 81 13.86 -7.99 2.13
C THR A 81 13.56 -8.74 3.42
N VAL A 82 13.74 -8.10 4.57
CA VAL A 82 13.47 -8.71 5.88
C VAL A 82 11.97 -8.92 6.08
N GLY A 83 11.15 -7.89 5.83
CA GLY A 83 9.69 -7.98 6.02
C GLY A 83 9.03 -9.04 5.14
N HIS A 84 9.59 -9.30 3.94
CA HIS A 84 9.11 -10.33 3.03
C HIS A 84 9.79 -11.69 3.23
N GLY A 85 10.82 -11.78 4.08
CA GLY A 85 11.55 -13.01 4.37
C GLY A 85 12.48 -13.49 3.26
N TRP A 86 12.86 -12.61 2.34
CA TRP A 86 13.71 -12.95 1.19
C TRP A 86 15.15 -13.29 1.55
N VAL A 87 15.59 -12.93 2.76
CA VAL A 87 16.85 -13.40 3.34
C VAL A 87 16.52 -14.00 4.70
N ASN A 88 17.15 -15.14 4.99
CA ASN A 88 17.11 -15.74 6.32
C ASN A 88 18.08 -14.97 7.21
N ILE A 89 17.56 -13.99 7.96
CA ILE A 89 18.32 -13.30 9.01
C ILE A 89 17.68 -13.61 10.36
N SER A 90 18.51 -13.77 11.38
CA SER A 90 18.05 -13.88 12.76
C SER A 90 17.45 -12.56 13.24
N LYS A 91 16.62 -12.63 14.30
CA LYS A 91 16.04 -11.44 14.93
C LYS A 91 17.17 -10.52 15.43
N GLU A 92 18.22 -11.12 15.98
CA GLU A 92 19.39 -10.45 16.53
C GLU A 92 20.14 -9.67 15.44
N GLU A 93 20.40 -10.30 14.30
CA GLU A 93 21.06 -9.65 13.14
C GLU A 93 20.23 -8.49 12.58
N PHE A 94 18.90 -8.63 12.55
CA PHE A 94 18.02 -7.54 12.13
C PHE A 94 18.12 -6.35 13.08
N ILE A 95 17.99 -6.61 14.39
CA ILE A 95 18.05 -5.59 15.44
C ILE A 95 19.38 -4.84 15.37
N GLU A 96 20.49 -5.58 15.32
CA GLU A 96 21.83 -4.99 15.21
C GLU A 96 21.96 -4.12 13.95
N SER A 97 21.45 -4.60 12.82
CA SER A 97 21.47 -3.84 11.57
C SER A 97 20.68 -2.52 11.67
N GLN A 98 19.52 -2.50 12.34
CA GLN A 98 18.74 -1.27 12.47
C GLN A 98 19.45 -0.24 13.35
N VAL A 99 20.05 -0.69 14.45
CA VAL A 99 20.83 0.17 15.36
C VAL A 99 22.09 0.70 14.67
N ARG A 100 22.83 -0.16 13.96
CA ARG A 100 24.03 0.23 13.20
C ARG A 100 23.75 1.29 12.13
N GLN A 101 22.56 1.25 11.52
CA GLN A 101 22.11 2.23 10.55
C GLN A 101 21.56 3.53 11.18
N GLY A 102 21.47 3.60 12.51
CA GLY A 102 21.00 4.78 13.22
C GLY A 102 19.48 4.97 13.19
N TRP A 103 18.70 3.95 12.80
CA TRP A 103 17.24 4.03 12.79
C TRP A 103 16.65 4.10 14.20
N HIS A 104 17.32 3.45 15.16
CA HIS A 104 16.89 3.42 16.55
C HIS A 104 18.09 3.59 17.49
N LYS A 105 17.81 4.18 18.65
CA LYS A 105 18.82 4.63 19.64
C LYS A 105 19.79 3.53 20.06
N ASP A 106 19.28 2.34 20.37
CA ASP A 106 20.02 1.24 20.95
C ASP A 106 19.27 -0.09 20.72
N VAL A 107 19.97 -1.20 21.00
CA VAL A 107 19.43 -2.57 20.88
C VAL A 107 18.14 -2.72 21.70
N GLN A 108 18.08 -2.16 22.90
CA GLN A 108 16.89 -2.28 23.75
C GLN A 108 15.66 -1.60 23.12
N SER A 109 15.85 -0.46 22.48
CA SER A 109 14.80 0.29 21.79
C SER A 109 14.29 -0.46 20.58
N GLU A 110 15.18 -1.02 19.77
CA GLU A 110 14.79 -1.83 18.62
C GLU A 110 14.17 -3.18 19.04
N THR A 111 14.61 -3.79 20.16
CA THR A 111 13.95 -4.99 20.70
C THR A 111 12.50 -4.72 21.07
N ARG A 112 12.19 -3.61 21.77
CA ARG A 112 10.81 -3.25 22.11
C ARG A 112 9.95 -3.05 20.85
N ARG A 113 10.52 -2.41 19.82
CA ARG A 113 9.85 -2.25 18.52
C ARG A 113 9.61 -3.61 17.87
N ALA A 114 10.63 -4.44 17.77
CA ALA A 114 10.57 -5.75 17.16
C ALA A 114 9.53 -6.65 17.85
N GLU A 115 9.44 -6.63 19.18
CA GLU A 115 8.43 -7.39 19.93
C GLU A 115 6.99 -6.91 19.70
N ARG A 116 6.79 -5.61 19.48
CA ARG A 116 5.47 -5.04 19.14
C ARG A 116 5.02 -5.42 17.73
N ILE A 117 5.97 -5.50 16.81
CA ILE A 117 5.72 -5.61 15.35
C ILE A 117 5.69 -7.07 14.92
N TYR A 118 6.69 -7.81 15.36
CA TYR A 118 6.85 -9.23 15.12
C TYR A 118 6.29 -9.97 16.34
N ASP A 119 4.96 -10.03 16.43
CA ASP A 119 4.30 -10.98 17.33
C ASP A 119 4.81 -12.40 17.01
N LYS A 120 4.74 -13.33 17.99
CA LYS A 120 5.17 -14.72 17.86
C LYS A 120 4.55 -15.45 16.66
N ASN A 121 3.45 -14.93 16.12
CA ASN A 121 2.72 -15.49 14.97
C ASN A 121 2.95 -14.77 13.64
N PHE A 122 3.82 -13.75 13.58
CA PHE A 122 4.08 -13.04 12.32
C PHE A 122 4.79 -13.94 11.32
N LYS A 123 4.10 -14.32 10.24
CA LYS A 123 4.68 -15.04 9.10
C LYS A 123 4.95 -14.05 7.97
N ASN A 124 6.23 -13.93 7.59
CA ASN A 124 6.62 -13.15 6.41
C ASN A 124 6.12 -13.83 5.11
N ALA A 125 6.26 -13.12 3.98
CA ALA A 125 5.74 -13.58 2.69
C ALA A 125 6.30 -14.96 2.29
N MET A 126 7.60 -15.19 2.50
CA MET A 126 8.26 -16.48 2.21
C MET A 126 7.73 -17.64 3.06
N ALA A 127 7.50 -17.41 4.37
CA ALA A 127 6.91 -18.39 5.28
C ALA A 127 5.46 -18.75 4.92
N LEU A 128 4.77 -17.88 4.16
CA LEU A 128 3.44 -18.12 3.60
C LEU A 128 3.49 -18.73 2.18
N GLY A 129 4.69 -19.01 1.65
CA GLY A 129 4.89 -19.64 0.34
C GLY A 129 5.01 -18.66 -0.83
N TYR A 130 4.99 -17.36 -0.60
CA TYR A 130 5.16 -16.36 -1.66
C TYR A 130 6.64 -16.16 -2.01
N ARG A 131 6.95 -15.85 -3.27
CA ARG A 131 8.30 -15.71 -3.83
C ARG A 131 8.56 -14.34 -4.46
N GLY A 132 7.51 -13.60 -4.75
CA GLY A 132 7.58 -12.25 -5.29
C GLY A 132 6.22 -11.58 -5.29
N LEU A 133 6.17 -10.41 -5.92
CA LEU A 133 4.93 -9.72 -6.22
C LEU A 133 4.97 -9.15 -7.63
N VAL A 134 3.80 -8.94 -8.22
CA VAL A 134 3.64 -8.03 -9.36
C VAL A 134 2.86 -6.79 -8.95
N CYS A 135 3.16 -5.68 -9.61
CA CYS A 135 2.39 -4.45 -9.51
C CYS A 135 2.21 -3.77 -10.86
N SER A 136 1.06 -3.11 -11.03
CA SER A 136 0.68 -2.37 -12.23
C SER A 136 -0.37 -1.31 -11.88
N PRO A 137 -0.68 -0.37 -12.80
CA PRO A 137 -1.94 0.36 -12.72
C PRO A 137 -3.12 -0.60 -12.56
N LEU A 138 -4.05 -0.27 -11.66
CA LEU A 138 -5.27 -1.06 -11.46
C LEU A 138 -6.13 -1.08 -12.72
N THR A 139 -6.14 0.03 -13.46
CA THR A 139 -6.86 0.20 -14.73
C THR A 139 -6.40 -0.76 -15.82
N GLU A 140 -5.18 -1.31 -15.71
CA GLU A 140 -4.59 -2.19 -16.73
C GLU A 140 -3.98 -3.47 -16.13
N THR A 141 -4.41 -3.87 -14.93
CA THR A 141 -3.90 -5.08 -14.29
C THR A 141 -4.29 -6.32 -15.10
N ALA A 142 -3.35 -7.23 -15.33
CA ALA A 142 -3.61 -8.50 -16.02
C ALA A 142 -3.97 -9.63 -15.04
N ILE A 143 -4.06 -9.33 -13.74
CA ILE A 143 -4.31 -10.30 -12.68
C ILE A 143 -5.18 -9.70 -11.58
N VAL A 144 -6.04 -10.52 -10.97
CA VAL A 144 -6.88 -10.11 -9.84
C VAL A 144 -5.98 -9.76 -8.65
N PRO A 145 -5.94 -8.50 -8.19
CA PRO A 145 -5.01 -8.10 -7.13
C PRO A 145 -5.42 -8.65 -5.77
N ASP A 146 -4.43 -8.76 -4.88
CA ASP A 146 -4.66 -9.05 -3.46
C ASP A 146 -4.82 -7.75 -2.65
N THR A 147 -4.02 -6.74 -3.01
CA THR A 147 -4.04 -5.40 -2.40
C THR A 147 -4.23 -4.33 -3.47
N ILE A 148 -4.98 -3.29 -3.13
CA ILE A 148 -5.03 -2.04 -3.89
C ILE A 148 -4.43 -0.94 -3.03
N LEU A 149 -3.47 -0.20 -3.60
CA LEU A 149 -2.80 0.93 -2.96
C LEU A 149 -3.13 2.22 -3.72
N ILE A 150 -3.76 3.17 -3.05
CA ILE A 150 -4.16 4.46 -3.64
C ILE A 150 -3.32 5.56 -3.00
N TYR A 151 -2.59 6.31 -3.83
CA TYR A 151 -1.92 7.54 -3.41
C TYR A 151 -2.87 8.73 -3.60
N ALA A 152 -2.97 9.56 -2.57
CA ALA A 152 -3.98 10.61 -2.46
C ALA A 152 -3.42 11.79 -1.63
N ASN A 153 -3.97 12.98 -1.79
CA ASN A 153 -3.76 14.07 -0.84
C ASN A 153 -4.69 13.92 0.38
N GLY A 154 -4.51 14.80 1.38
CA GLY A 154 -5.31 14.77 2.62
C GLY A 154 -6.82 14.83 2.37
N THR A 155 -7.28 15.71 1.47
CA THR A 155 -8.71 15.85 1.16
C THR A 155 -9.29 14.59 0.52
N GLN A 156 -8.62 14.04 -0.50
CA GLN A 156 -9.04 12.80 -1.15
C GLN A 156 -9.09 11.63 -0.14
N LEU A 157 -8.06 11.53 0.73
CA LEU A 157 -8.01 10.50 1.76
C LEU A 157 -9.17 10.60 2.75
N THR A 158 -9.58 11.81 3.15
CA THR A 158 -10.77 12.02 3.98
C THR A 158 -12.03 11.41 3.35
N TYR A 159 -12.26 11.60 2.05
CA TYR A 159 -13.43 11.01 1.38
C TYR A 159 -13.33 9.50 1.23
N ILE A 160 -12.13 8.96 1.03
CA ILE A 160 -11.91 7.51 1.04
C ILE A 160 -12.24 6.93 2.43
N ILE A 161 -11.77 7.56 3.50
CA ILE A 161 -12.06 7.15 4.88
C ILE A 161 -13.55 7.22 5.15
N HIS A 162 -14.20 8.34 4.81
CA HIS A 162 -15.66 8.51 4.94
C HIS A 162 -16.45 7.38 4.26
N ALA A 163 -16.04 6.97 3.05
CA ALA A 163 -16.71 5.90 2.33
C ALA A 163 -16.53 4.54 3.02
N LEU A 164 -15.30 4.22 3.45
CA LEU A 164 -15.00 2.97 4.16
C LEU A 164 -15.70 2.88 5.52
N THR A 165 -15.88 4.01 6.20
CA THR A 165 -16.54 4.06 7.51
C THR A 165 -18.01 4.42 7.45
N PHE A 166 -18.61 4.63 6.27
CA PHE A 166 -19.98 5.15 6.12
C PHE A 166 -21.03 4.38 6.95
N GLU A 167 -20.92 3.04 6.98
CA GLU A 167 -21.82 2.17 7.76
C GLU A 167 -21.14 1.61 9.03
N HIS A 168 -19.90 2.00 9.32
CA HIS A 168 -19.09 1.51 10.45
C HIS A 168 -19.00 -0.03 10.57
N LYS A 169 -19.10 -0.76 9.46
CA LYS A 169 -18.94 -2.23 9.43
C LYS A 169 -17.54 -2.62 9.91
N LYS A 170 -17.47 -3.51 10.91
CA LYS A 170 -16.22 -3.98 11.56
C LYS A 170 -15.11 -4.40 10.58
N LYS A 171 -15.47 -4.98 9.42
CA LYS A 171 -14.49 -5.41 8.41
C LYS A 171 -13.72 -4.26 7.74
N TYR A 172 -14.32 -3.07 7.64
CA TYR A 172 -13.73 -1.89 6.98
C TYR A 172 -13.13 -0.88 7.96
N VAL A 173 -13.20 -1.15 9.26
CA VAL A 173 -12.57 -0.31 10.28
C VAL A 173 -11.08 -0.23 10.03
N ILE A 174 -10.57 1.00 10.02
CA ILE A 174 -9.16 1.31 9.79
C ILE A 174 -8.49 1.49 11.15
N ASN A 175 -7.45 0.71 11.41
CA ASN A 175 -6.57 0.90 12.56
C ASN A 175 -5.12 0.84 12.06
N SER A 176 -4.43 1.96 12.18
CA SER A 176 -3.07 2.14 11.67
C SER A 176 -2.17 2.75 12.74
N SER A 177 -1.00 2.15 12.90
CA SER A 177 0.12 2.71 13.65
C SER A 177 1.19 3.21 12.69
N PHE A 178 1.94 4.23 13.07
CA PHE A 178 2.96 4.86 12.22
C PHE A 178 4.32 4.78 12.88
N GLU A 179 5.32 4.49 12.07
CA GLU A 179 6.72 4.42 12.52
C GLU A 179 7.65 5.24 11.61
N GLY A 180 7.12 5.76 10.49
CA GLY A 180 7.91 6.51 9.52
C GLY A 180 8.84 5.62 8.70
N PHE A 181 8.60 4.30 8.71
CA PHE A 181 9.45 3.29 8.11
C PHE A 181 8.63 2.12 7.54
N GLY A 182 9.01 1.61 6.37
CA GLY A 182 8.31 0.49 5.73
C GLY A 182 6.86 0.79 5.32
N GLU A 183 6.52 2.06 5.14
CA GLU A 183 5.14 2.54 5.03
C GLU A 183 4.50 2.10 3.70
N SER A 184 5.06 2.42 2.53
CA SER A 184 4.41 2.03 1.26
C SER A 184 4.46 0.52 0.96
N CYS A 185 5.65 -0.10 1.01
CA CYS A 185 5.82 -1.52 0.64
C CYS A 185 5.22 -2.48 1.67
N GLY A 186 5.50 -2.27 2.95
CA GLY A 186 5.03 -3.13 4.02
C GLY A 186 3.59 -2.81 4.39
N LYS A 187 3.33 -1.58 4.85
CA LYS A 187 2.01 -1.22 5.37
C LYS A 187 0.97 -0.96 4.29
N GLY A 188 1.35 -0.38 3.16
CA GLY A 188 0.45 -0.14 2.03
C GLY A 188 0.21 -1.37 1.15
N GLY A 189 1.24 -2.18 0.91
CA GLY A 189 1.16 -3.37 0.04
C GLY A 189 0.90 -4.67 0.81
N PHE A 190 1.78 -4.98 1.76
CA PHE A 190 1.83 -6.31 2.40
C PHE A 190 0.77 -6.52 3.49
N ILE A 191 0.62 -5.60 4.44
CA ILE A 191 -0.32 -5.75 5.57
C ILE A 191 -1.77 -5.96 5.11
N PRO A 192 -2.30 -5.22 4.12
CA PRO A 192 -3.66 -5.43 3.65
C PRO A 192 -3.88 -6.83 3.08
N PHE A 193 -2.86 -7.39 2.45
CA PHE A 193 -2.89 -8.75 1.95
C PHE A 193 -2.91 -9.79 3.09
N ILE A 194 -1.92 -9.75 3.98
CA ILE A 194 -1.74 -10.81 4.98
C ILE A 194 -2.75 -10.76 6.12
N LEU A 195 -3.19 -9.57 6.53
CA LEU A 195 -4.10 -9.40 7.66
C LEU A 195 -5.55 -9.12 7.23
N ASN A 196 -5.80 -8.91 5.93
CA ASN A 196 -7.09 -8.49 5.41
C ASN A 196 -7.61 -7.19 6.09
N LYS A 197 -6.70 -6.22 6.27
CA LYS A 197 -6.94 -4.94 6.96
C LYS A 197 -6.46 -3.74 6.17
N THR A 198 -7.32 -2.74 6.03
CA THR A 198 -6.94 -1.44 5.46
C THR A 198 -5.91 -0.72 6.32
N GLN A 199 -4.96 -0.04 5.68
CA GLN A 199 -3.92 0.75 6.33
C GLN A 199 -3.78 2.14 5.69
N ILE A 200 -3.78 3.18 6.52
CA ILE A 200 -3.35 4.53 6.10
C ILE A 200 -1.83 4.57 6.09
N VAL A 201 -1.28 5.01 4.98
CA VAL A 201 0.16 5.14 4.75
C VAL A 201 0.51 6.62 4.83
N LEU A 202 1.34 6.96 5.81
CA LEU A 202 2.03 8.24 5.87
C LEU A 202 3.46 7.97 5.38
N PRO A 203 3.84 8.36 4.16
CA PRO A 203 5.13 7.96 3.61
C PRO A 203 6.29 8.45 4.47
N GLY A 204 7.21 7.54 4.77
CA GLY A 204 8.39 7.79 5.59
C GLY A 204 9.57 8.37 4.81
N ALA A 205 10.67 8.64 5.50
CA ALA A 205 11.86 9.24 4.89
C ALA A 205 12.37 8.46 3.68
N GLY A 206 12.40 7.12 3.75
CA GLY A 206 12.84 6.28 2.63
C GLY A 206 11.91 6.34 1.41
N ASP A 207 10.60 6.42 1.63
CA ASP A 207 9.61 6.58 0.55
C ASP A 207 9.83 7.89 -0.21
N ARG A 208 10.11 8.98 0.52
CA ARG A 208 10.34 10.30 -0.08
C ARG A 208 11.67 10.36 -0.80
N SER A 209 12.74 9.98 -0.10
CA SER A 209 14.11 10.11 -0.60
C SER A 209 14.43 9.16 -1.75
N PHE A 210 13.90 7.93 -1.74
CA PHE A 210 14.33 6.88 -2.68
C PHE A 210 13.23 6.42 -3.64
N ALA A 211 11.95 6.60 -3.30
CA ALA A 211 10.83 6.25 -4.17
C ALA A 211 10.11 7.48 -4.77
N GLY A 212 10.57 8.71 -4.48
CA GLY A 212 10.06 9.94 -5.08
C GLY A 212 8.62 10.27 -4.67
N ILE A 213 8.18 9.81 -3.50
CA ILE A 213 6.85 10.10 -2.97
C ILE A 213 6.81 11.51 -2.40
N GLN A 214 5.93 12.35 -2.92
CA GLN A 214 5.93 13.79 -2.68
C GLN A 214 5.36 14.15 -1.29
N ASP A 215 5.73 15.31 -0.76
CA ASP A 215 5.37 15.73 0.61
C ASP A 215 3.87 15.79 0.86
N HIS A 216 3.10 16.17 -0.16
CA HIS A 216 1.64 16.24 -0.09
C HIS A 216 0.95 14.88 -0.30
N GLU A 217 1.71 13.83 -0.64
CA GLU A 217 1.19 12.50 -0.89
C GLU A 217 1.09 11.72 0.42
N LEU A 218 -0.13 11.25 0.65
CA LEU A 218 -0.49 10.17 1.56
C LEU A 218 -0.90 8.96 0.72
N ALA A 219 -1.14 7.83 1.36
CA ALA A 219 -1.74 6.70 0.67
C ALA A 219 -2.63 5.87 1.58
N ILE A 220 -3.38 4.95 0.97
CA ILE A 220 -4.17 3.96 1.67
C ILE A 220 -4.09 2.63 0.92
N GLY A 221 -3.64 1.61 1.64
CA GLY A 221 -3.62 0.23 1.18
C GLY A 221 -4.82 -0.52 1.72
N MET A 222 -5.51 -1.30 0.89
CA MET A 222 -6.66 -2.11 1.32
C MET A 222 -6.70 -3.47 0.63
N PRO A 223 -7.32 -4.49 1.26
CA PRO A 223 -7.68 -5.72 0.56
C PRO A 223 -8.43 -5.38 -0.72
N ALA A 224 -8.05 -6.00 -1.84
CA ALA A 224 -8.51 -5.55 -3.15
C ALA A 224 -10.04 -5.47 -3.24
N ASN A 225 -10.75 -6.48 -2.74
CA ASN A 225 -12.22 -6.52 -2.76
C ASN A 225 -12.91 -5.38 -1.98
N TYR A 226 -12.20 -4.62 -1.14
CA TYR A 226 -12.78 -3.49 -0.41
C TYR A 226 -13.00 -2.27 -1.31
N VAL A 227 -12.32 -2.21 -2.47
CA VAL A 227 -12.46 -1.13 -3.45
C VAL A 227 -13.90 -0.94 -3.94
N PHE A 228 -14.67 -2.02 -4.06
CA PHE A 228 -16.06 -1.96 -4.50
C PHE A 228 -16.95 -1.29 -3.44
N TYR A 229 -16.73 -1.63 -2.17
CA TYR A 229 -17.45 -0.98 -1.08
C TYR A 229 -17.06 0.48 -0.91
N LEU A 230 -15.77 0.81 -1.10
CA LEU A 230 -15.30 2.18 -1.19
C LEU A 230 -16.04 2.93 -2.31
N HIS A 231 -16.05 2.37 -3.52
CA HIS A 231 -16.69 2.95 -4.69
C HIS A 231 -18.18 3.22 -4.46
N ASP A 232 -18.90 2.24 -3.91
CA ASP A 232 -20.34 2.33 -3.69
C ASP A 232 -20.72 3.38 -2.64
N ASN A 233 -19.81 3.73 -1.72
CA ASN A 233 -20.05 4.67 -0.62
C ASN A 233 -19.34 6.02 -0.77
N LEU A 234 -18.59 6.21 -1.85
CA LEU A 234 -17.89 7.44 -2.11
C LEU A 234 -18.86 8.63 -2.16
N PHE A 235 -18.50 9.71 -1.45
CA PHE A 235 -19.28 10.96 -1.38
C PHE A 235 -20.69 10.88 -0.77
N LYS A 236 -21.01 9.81 -0.02
CA LYS A 236 -22.28 9.72 0.71
C LYS A 236 -22.26 10.52 2.02
N SER A 237 -21.16 10.45 2.79
CA SER A 237 -21.03 11.15 4.07
C SER A 237 -21.12 12.67 3.90
N GLY A 238 -21.96 13.33 4.71
CA GLY A 238 -22.10 14.79 4.70
C GLY A 238 -22.76 15.38 3.45
N LYS A 239 -23.31 14.55 2.55
CA LYS A 239 -23.91 15.00 1.28
C LYS A 239 -25.05 16.01 1.48
N SER A 240 -25.93 15.79 2.47
CA SER A 240 -27.03 16.71 2.80
C SER A 240 -26.54 18.05 3.35
N GLN A 241 -25.39 18.05 4.02
CA GLN A 241 -24.76 19.24 4.60
C GLN A 241 -23.87 20.00 3.60
N GLY A 242 -23.92 19.65 2.30
CA GLY A 242 -23.16 20.32 1.26
C GLY A 242 -21.64 20.03 1.27
N LEU A 243 -21.16 19.07 2.06
CA LEU A 243 -19.75 18.66 2.16
C LEU A 243 -19.31 17.80 0.95
N LYS A 244 -19.56 18.31 -0.26
CA LYS A 244 -19.31 17.64 -1.53
C LYS A 244 -17.82 17.61 -1.87
N PHE A 245 -17.41 16.65 -2.70
CA PHE A 245 -16.09 16.63 -3.34
C PHE A 245 -16.18 17.30 -4.73
N PRO A 246 -15.25 18.19 -5.11
CA PRO A 246 -14.12 18.71 -4.32
C PRO A 246 -14.57 19.50 -3.08
N LEU A 247 -13.88 19.30 -1.95
CA LEU A 247 -14.23 19.94 -0.68
C LEU A 247 -14.11 21.45 -0.80
N ARG A 248 -15.20 22.16 -0.49
CA ARG A 248 -15.20 23.61 -0.34
C ARG A 248 -14.96 23.94 1.13
N GLN A 249 -13.99 24.80 1.39
CA GLN A 249 -13.78 25.33 2.73
C GLN A 249 -14.94 26.27 3.07
N LEU A 250 -15.64 25.96 4.15
CA LEU A 250 -16.67 26.79 4.73
C LEU A 250 -16.12 27.27 6.07
N ILE A 251 -15.97 28.58 6.23
CA ILE A 251 -15.60 29.21 7.50
C ILE A 251 -16.87 29.87 8.01
N PRO A 252 -17.69 29.16 8.82
CA PRO A 252 -18.92 29.75 9.32
C PRO A 252 -18.59 30.85 10.33
N LEU A 253 -19.09 32.05 10.08
CA LEU A 253 -18.85 33.22 10.94
C LEU A 253 -19.95 33.43 11.98
N GLU A 254 -21.14 32.88 11.74
CA GLU A 254 -22.32 33.02 12.60
C GLU A 254 -23.10 31.69 12.59
N LEU A 255 -22.77 30.77 13.49
CA LEU A 255 -23.55 29.56 13.73
C LEU A 255 -24.55 29.86 14.85
N SER A 256 -25.85 29.89 14.54
CA SER A 256 -26.89 29.64 15.54
C SER A 256 -27.19 28.14 15.58
N GLU A 257 -27.40 27.60 16.78
CA GLU A 257 -27.76 26.19 17.00
C GLU A 257 -28.99 25.74 16.21
#